data_AF-A0A976IE65-F1
#
_entry.id   AF-A0A976IE65-F1
#
_cell.length_a   1.000
_cell.length_b   1.000
_cell.length_c   1.000
_cell.angle_alpha   90.00
_cell.angle_beta   90.00
_cell.angle_gamma   90.00
#
_symmetry.space_group_name_H-M   'P 1'
#
loop_
_entity.id
_entity.type
_entity.pdbx_description
1 polymer ?
#
loop_
_entity_poly.entity_id
_entity_poly.type
_entity_poly.pdbx_seq_one_letter_code
_entity_poly.pdbx_strand_id
1 'polypeptide(L)'
;MEEFLADLRELDETQERVEAVSDGMMRVQRLNDAFKAKEMAEYWIQALRASDFQSERVAFLYVANHVLQKTLFGEVDSCKAPLFVDLFSQYLEEAVALVCNSPMDRQNVTRLLELWHEKQIFTDAQLLKMWRCTGEILPPFLQVAAAEDGSEDCKHRSLTSNNAYRVELPDSHDTASEFYHVLPIKLNSHSVNPVLDVLKKIDHFKTAVKFLDQQIRERHQTLLKESIMKYQTAADLVADRVIAASQIKQKAEDCLKLVKVRNKYIREVEHLKTQLTDAIADMIDYEEEAATKIEQKLEQCDEIDIELMDLADHQKKFPEEWSLARLVSLKRRKQREEKQRQKEEEIARLHQEAIAESAMHAMNLEADISSHSTSELQSISKMFNDRPQEKDVKTDNENELVWNPIRKELVPLRSLNVDWEDWRDH
;
A
#
# COMPACT_ATOMS: atom_id res chain seq x y z
N MET A 1 20.05 8.54 32.28
CA MET A 1 20.64 8.43 30.93
C MET A 1 20.62 6.99 30.46
N GLU A 2 21.22 6.04 31.18
CA GLU A 2 21.20 4.62 30.77
C GLU A 2 19.79 4.03 30.60
N GLU A 3 18.88 4.29 31.55
CA GLU A 3 17.46 3.91 31.46
C GLU A 3 16.80 4.46 30.19
N PHE A 4 16.88 5.79 29.97
CA PHE A 4 16.39 6.44 28.75
C PHE A 4 16.95 5.83 27.46
N LEU A 5 18.25 5.49 27.42
CA LEU A 5 18.87 4.87 26.24
C LEU A 5 18.42 3.40 26.05
N ALA A 6 18.06 2.70 27.12
CA ALA A 6 17.44 1.39 27.01
C ALA A 6 16.03 1.50 26.45
N ASP A 7 15.21 2.39 27.01
CA ASP A 7 13.83 2.63 26.56
C ASP A 7 13.78 3.11 25.11
N LEU A 8 14.71 4.00 24.70
CA LEU A 8 14.79 4.51 23.33
C LEU A 8 15.17 3.43 22.30
N ARG A 9 15.92 2.39 22.72
CA ARG A 9 16.28 1.26 21.84
C ARG A 9 15.14 0.27 21.65
N GLU A 10 14.26 0.18 22.64
CA GLU A 10 13.05 -0.65 22.61
C GLU A 10 11.80 0.16 22.20
N LEU A 11 12.00 1.34 21.61
CA LEU A 11 10.91 2.22 21.23
C LEU A 11 10.09 1.61 20.08
N ASP A 12 8.78 1.54 20.31
CA ASP A 12 7.74 1.17 19.35
C ASP A 12 6.57 2.19 19.46
N GLU A 13 5.54 2.06 18.62
CA GLU A 13 4.34 2.90 18.62
C GLU A 13 3.43 2.69 19.84
N THR A 14 3.73 1.74 20.74
CA THR A 14 2.88 1.52 21.91
C THR A 14 2.92 2.74 22.82
N GLN A 15 1.75 3.06 23.39
CA GLN A 15 1.63 4.16 24.34
C GLN A 15 2.60 3.99 25.53
N GLU A 16 2.77 2.77 26.04
CA GLU A 16 3.65 2.48 27.17
C GLU A 16 5.12 2.80 26.86
N ARG A 17 5.63 2.41 25.68
CA ARG A 17 7.03 2.69 25.30
C ARG A 17 7.25 4.16 25.00
N VAL A 18 6.31 4.82 24.32
CA VAL A 18 6.34 6.27 24.09
C VAL A 18 6.33 7.02 25.43
N GLU A 19 5.50 6.59 26.39
CA GLU A 19 5.43 7.16 27.73
C GLU A 19 6.72 6.95 28.52
N ALA A 20 7.33 5.76 28.47
CA ALA A 20 8.59 5.49 29.18
C ALA A 20 9.72 6.45 28.74
N VAL A 21 9.93 6.58 27.42
CA VAL A 21 10.96 7.47 26.86
C VAL A 21 10.68 8.93 27.19
N SER A 22 9.44 9.37 26.97
CA SER A 22 9.03 10.75 27.22
C SER A 22 9.06 11.12 28.70
N ASP A 23 8.70 10.21 29.62
CA ASP A 23 8.82 10.44 31.06
C ASP A 23 10.27 10.56 31.50
N GLY A 24 11.19 9.82 30.87
CA GLY A 24 12.63 10.03 31.02
C GLY A 24 13.05 11.47 30.71
N MET A 25 12.57 12.02 29.58
CA MET A 25 12.81 13.42 29.21
C MET A 25 12.12 14.40 30.18
N MET A 26 10.88 14.13 30.58
CA MET A 26 10.15 14.98 31.53
C MET A 26 10.79 15.02 32.92
N ARG A 27 11.44 13.93 33.38
CA ARG A 27 12.25 13.95 34.62
C ARG A 27 13.38 14.98 34.52
N VAL A 28 14.08 15.02 33.38
CA VAL A 28 15.16 16.00 33.13
C VAL A 28 14.62 17.43 33.01
N GLN A 29 13.47 17.61 32.35
CA GLN A 29 12.76 18.89 32.29
C GLN A 29 12.44 19.43 33.70
N ARG A 30 11.91 18.59 34.60
CA ARG A 30 11.60 18.97 35.99
C ARG A 30 12.85 19.36 36.78
N LEU A 31 13.97 18.68 36.52
CA LEU A 31 15.29 18.98 37.11
C LEU A 31 15.94 20.23 36.49
N ASN A 32 15.42 20.74 35.37
CA ASN A 32 15.95 21.88 34.62
C ASN A 32 17.43 21.69 34.20
N ASP A 33 17.82 20.46 33.90
CA ASP A 33 19.18 20.11 33.49
C ASP A 33 19.33 20.23 31.98
N ALA A 34 19.69 21.43 31.52
CA ALA A 34 19.79 21.77 30.09
C ALA A 34 20.85 20.94 29.34
N PHE A 35 21.94 20.56 30.01
CA PHE A 35 23.00 19.76 29.39
C PHE A 35 22.48 18.35 29.06
N LYS A 36 21.84 17.69 30.03
CA LYS A 36 21.24 16.37 29.79
C LYS A 36 20.05 16.43 28.85
N ALA A 37 19.24 17.49 28.89
CA ALA A 37 18.12 17.64 27.97
C ALA A 37 18.60 17.70 26.51
N LYS A 38 19.67 18.48 26.26
CA LYS A 38 20.32 18.54 24.96
C LYS A 38 20.88 17.19 24.53
N GLU A 39 21.60 16.52 25.42
CA GLU A 39 22.16 15.19 25.16
C GLU A 39 21.06 14.17 24.82
N MET A 40 19.94 14.16 25.54
CA MET A 40 18.78 13.30 25.25
C MET A 40 18.14 13.60 23.89
N ALA A 41 18.00 14.87 23.52
CA ALA A 41 17.47 15.26 22.22
C ALA A 41 18.41 14.85 21.07
N GLU A 42 19.73 14.97 21.27
CA GLU A 42 20.74 14.52 20.31
C GLU A 42 20.72 12.99 20.14
N TYR A 43 20.59 12.23 21.23
CA TYR A 43 20.45 10.77 21.14
C TYR A 43 19.15 10.35 20.46
N TRP A 44 18.04 11.04 20.72
CA TRP A 44 16.75 10.78 20.07
C TRP A 44 16.84 10.93 18.55
N ILE A 45 17.41 12.02 18.04
CA ILE A 45 17.55 12.22 16.59
C ILE A 45 18.60 11.28 15.98
N GLN A 46 19.69 10.98 16.69
CA GLN A 46 20.68 10.01 16.22
C GLN A 46 20.10 8.60 16.10
N ALA A 47 19.27 8.19 17.06
CA ALA A 47 18.57 6.90 17.01
C ALA A 47 17.60 6.86 15.82
N LEU A 48 16.86 7.95 15.55
CA LEU A 48 16.00 8.04 14.36
C LEU A 48 16.79 7.99 13.03
N ARG A 49 17.97 8.61 12.97
CA ARG A 49 18.84 8.54 11.79
C ARG A 49 19.42 7.14 11.55
N ALA A 50 19.72 6.43 12.63
CA ALA A 50 20.32 5.10 12.60
C ALA A 50 19.29 3.97 12.47
N SER A 51 18.01 4.27 12.62
CA SER A 51 16.94 3.27 12.55
C SER A 51 16.72 2.83 11.10
N ASP A 52 16.41 1.55 10.88
CA ASP A 52 16.22 0.99 9.54
C ASP A 52 14.84 1.33 8.96
N PHE A 53 14.63 1.15 7.65
CA PHE A 53 13.33 1.41 7.00
C PHE A 53 12.19 0.48 7.50
N GLN A 54 12.53 -0.60 8.22
CA GLN A 54 11.57 -1.52 8.86
C GLN A 54 11.23 -1.12 10.30
N SER A 55 11.92 -0.12 10.86
CA SER A 55 11.66 0.36 12.21
C SER A 55 10.44 1.29 12.24
N GLU A 56 9.71 1.28 13.35
CA GLU A 56 8.54 2.11 13.60
C GLU A 56 8.94 3.59 13.83
N ARG A 57 9.48 4.24 12.80
CA ARG A 57 10.08 5.58 12.89
C ARG A 57 9.10 6.65 13.38
N VAL A 58 7.79 6.47 13.13
CA VAL A 58 6.76 7.41 13.60
C VAL A 58 6.67 7.48 15.13
N ALA A 59 7.06 6.42 15.85
CA ALA A 59 7.12 6.40 17.31
C ALA A 59 8.02 7.51 17.88
N PHE A 60 9.09 7.87 17.17
CA PHE A 60 9.96 8.99 17.56
C PHE A 60 9.22 10.33 17.56
N LEU A 61 8.31 10.54 16.60
CA LEU A 61 7.47 11.74 16.56
C LEU A 61 6.36 11.67 17.61
N TYR A 62 5.85 10.49 17.98
CA TYR A 62 4.94 10.34 19.11
C TYR A 62 5.61 10.71 20.45
N VAL A 63 6.87 10.31 20.66
CA VAL A 63 7.66 10.76 21.82
C VAL A 63 7.78 12.29 21.83
N ALA A 64 8.19 12.90 20.72
CA ALA A 64 8.32 14.36 20.63
C ALA A 64 6.97 15.06 20.90
N ASN A 65 5.89 14.59 20.28
CA ASN A 65 4.54 15.09 20.50
C ASN A 65 4.13 14.99 21.97
N HIS A 66 4.38 13.85 22.62
CA HIS A 66 4.00 13.63 24.01
C HIS A 66 4.78 14.54 24.97
N VAL A 67 6.09 14.70 24.76
CA VAL A 67 6.93 15.63 25.54
C VAL A 67 6.48 17.08 25.33
N LEU A 68 6.22 17.51 24.09
CA LEU A 68 5.73 18.86 23.79
C LEU A 68 4.40 19.13 24.49
N GLN A 69 3.46 18.18 24.41
CA GLN A 69 2.16 18.33 25.06
C GLN A 69 2.26 18.40 26.59
N LYS A 70 3.05 17.51 27.22
CA LYS A 70 3.28 17.55 28.67
C LYS A 70 4.01 18.82 29.11
N THR A 71 4.87 19.37 28.27
CA THR A 71 5.65 20.57 28.60
C THR A 71 4.83 21.85 28.45
N LEU A 72 3.99 21.95 27.41
CA LEU A 72 3.22 23.16 27.10
C LEU A 72 1.85 23.21 27.80
N PHE A 73 1.23 22.06 28.04
CA PHE A 73 -0.14 21.97 28.58
C PHE A 73 -0.24 21.14 29.87
N GLY A 74 0.85 20.54 30.34
CA GLY A 74 0.86 19.80 31.60
C GLY A 74 0.94 20.71 32.82
N GLU A 75 0.55 20.19 33.99
CA GLU A 75 0.71 20.84 35.31
C GLU A 75 2.19 20.86 35.76
N VAL A 76 3.10 21.29 34.89
CA VAL A 76 4.50 21.48 35.26
C VAL A 76 4.65 22.87 35.86
N ASP A 77 5.24 22.96 37.06
CA ASP A 77 5.48 24.20 37.80
C ASP A 77 5.83 25.35 36.85
N SER A 78 4.92 26.32 36.75
CA SER A 78 4.88 27.42 35.77
C SER A 78 6.06 28.41 35.83
N CYS A 79 7.10 28.09 36.59
CA CYS A 79 8.28 28.93 36.82
C CYS A 79 9.53 28.51 36.05
N LYS A 80 9.53 27.40 35.29
CA LYS A 80 10.71 26.91 34.56
C LYS A 80 10.51 26.95 33.06
N ALA A 81 11.51 27.47 32.33
CA ALA A 81 11.48 27.51 30.87
C ALA A 81 11.44 26.10 30.26
N PRO A 82 10.65 25.89 29.20
CA PRO A 82 10.53 24.59 28.53
C PRO A 82 11.80 24.28 27.72
N LEU A 83 12.62 23.33 28.16
CA LEU A 83 13.92 23.03 27.52
C LEU A 83 13.73 22.27 26.20
N PHE A 84 12.84 21.29 26.18
CA PHE A 84 12.66 20.41 25.03
C PHE A 84 11.92 21.04 23.84
N VAL A 85 11.17 22.13 24.05
CA VAL A 85 10.46 22.83 22.95
C VAL A 85 11.46 23.40 21.96
N ASP A 86 12.46 24.15 22.44
CA ASP A 86 13.49 24.75 21.59
C ASP A 86 14.45 23.69 21.01
N LEU A 87 14.71 22.61 21.75
CA LEU A 87 15.58 21.51 21.29
C LEU A 87 14.91 20.71 20.17
N PHE A 88 13.64 20.34 20.31
CA PHE A 88 12.93 19.62 19.24
C PHE A 88 12.73 20.49 18.01
N SER A 89 12.46 21.79 18.17
CA SER A 89 12.29 22.71 17.04
C SER A 89 13.49 22.72 16.08
N GLN A 90 14.69 22.38 16.55
CA GLN A 90 15.90 22.29 15.72
C GLN A 90 15.96 21.02 14.85
N TYR A 91 15.26 19.96 15.24
CA TYR A 91 15.36 18.63 14.62
C TYR A 91 14.05 18.13 13.99
N LEU A 92 12.91 18.76 14.28
CA LEU A 92 11.60 18.28 13.85
C LEU A 92 11.42 18.26 12.33
N GLU A 93 11.97 19.24 11.60
CA GLU A 93 11.93 19.26 10.13
C GLU A 93 12.63 18.03 9.55
N GLU A 94 13.83 17.74 10.05
CA GLU A 94 14.59 16.55 9.66
C GLU A 94 13.87 15.25 10.08
N ALA A 95 13.36 15.20 11.30
CA ALA A 95 12.65 14.04 11.82
C ALA A 95 11.41 13.71 10.98
N VAL A 96 10.62 14.72 10.61
CA VAL A 96 9.47 14.57 9.71
C VAL A 96 9.91 13.99 8.36
N ALA A 97 10.97 14.55 7.75
CA ALA A 97 11.49 14.04 6.48
C ALA A 97 11.97 12.57 6.58
N LEU A 98 12.60 12.18 7.69
CA LEU A 98 13.10 10.83 7.92
C LEU A 98 11.99 9.80 8.18
N VAL A 99 10.81 10.24 8.65
CA VAL A 99 9.66 9.38 8.93
C VAL A 99 8.78 9.16 7.70
N CYS A 100 8.62 10.17 6.84
CA CYS A 100 7.67 10.16 5.70
C CYS A 100 8.04 9.26 4.50
N ASN A 101 8.54 8.03 4.74
CA ASN A 101 8.95 7.10 3.68
C ASN A 101 7.80 6.27 3.11
N SER A 102 6.72 6.07 3.86
CA SER A 102 5.54 5.32 3.41
C SER A 102 4.27 6.17 3.39
N PRO A 103 3.24 5.82 2.58
CA PRO A 103 1.95 6.52 2.59
C PRO A 103 1.27 6.52 3.97
N MET A 104 1.43 5.46 4.76
CA MET A 104 0.86 5.36 6.11
C MET A 104 1.56 6.33 7.07
N ASP A 105 2.90 6.36 7.03
CA ASP A 105 3.67 7.30 7.85
C ASP A 105 3.35 8.74 7.49
N ARG A 106 3.19 9.04 6.20
CA ARG A 106 2.75 10.37 5.74
C ARG A 106 1.40 10.74 6.33
N GLN A 107 0.43 9.83 6.31
CA GLN A 107 -0.89 10.07 6.91
C GLN A 107 -0.81 10.34 8.42
N ASN A 108 -0.03 9.55 9.15
CA ASN A 108 0.17 9.75 10.60
C ASN A 108 0.86 11.09 10.90
N VAL A 109 1.88 11.44 10.11
CA VAL A 109 2.62 12.68 10.26
C VAL A 109 1.76 13.89 9.91
N THR A 110 1.00 13.88 8.81
CA THR A 110 0.09 14.99 8.47
C THR A 110 -0.94 15.19 9.57
N ARG A 111 -1.47 14.11 10.17
CA ARG A 111 -2.39 14.21 11.30
C ARG A 111 -1.73 14.83 12.55
N LEU A 112 -0.47 14.51 12.82
CA LEU A 112 0.30 15.15 13.89
C LEU A 112 0.51 16.65 13.63
N LEU A 113 0.85 17.04 12.39
CA LEU A 113 1.04 18.44 12.02
C LEU A 113 -0.27 19.24 12.14
N GLU A 114 -1.40 18.67 11.70
CA GLU A 114 -2.73 19.25 11.93
C GLU A 114 -3.01 19.45 13.42
N LEU A 115 -2.73 18.44 14.25
CA LEU A 115 -2.94 18.53 15.69
C LEU A 115 -2.04 19.60 16.34
N TRP A 116 -0.82 19.77 15.85
CA TRP A 116 0.07 20.85 16.32
C TRP A 116 -0.41 22.24 15.89
N HIS A 117 -1.04 22.36 14.72
CA HIS A 117 -1.73 23.58 14.28
C HIS A 117 -2.95 23.88 15.16
N GLU A 118 -3.84 22.89 15.33
CA GLU A 118 -5.05 23.00 16.16
C GLU A 118 -4.72 23.45 17.59
N LYS A 119 -3.62 22.94 18.16
CA LYS A 119 -3.14 23.29 19.50
C LYS A 119 -2.22 24.51 19.55
N GLN A 120 -1.95 25.15 18.42
CA GLN A 120 -1.04 26.32 18.31
C GLN A 120 0.35 26.08 18.94
N ILE A 121 0.88 24.85 18.79
CA ILE A 121 2.22 24.49 19.31
C ILE A 121 3.31 25.17 18.48
N PHE A 122 3.11 25.27 17.17
CA PHE A 122 4.03 25.87 16.22
C PHE A 122 3.34 26.93 15.37
N THR A 123 4.12 27.86 14.84
CA THR A 123 3.63 28.86 13.89
C THR A 123 3.35 28.21 12.52
N ASP A 124 2.44 28.81 11.73
CA ASP A 124 2.10 28.29 10.40
C ASP A 124 3.31 28.23 9.46
N ALA A 125 4.28 29.15 9.61
CA ALA A 125 5.53 29.12 8.84
C ALA A 125 6.41 27.91 9.19
N GLN A 126 6.47 27.50 10.47
CA GLN A 126 7.21 26.31 10.89
C GLN A 126 6.48 25.03 10.43
N LEU A 127 5.16 25.00 10.56
CA LEU A 127 4.33 23.90 10.09
C LEU A 127 4.43 23.73 8.57
N LEU A 128 4.48 24.83 7.81
CA LEU A 128 4.65 24.81 6.37
C LEU A 128 5.97 24.14 5.95
N LYS A 129 7.07 24.43 6.63
CA LYS A 129 8.37 23.78 6.37
C LYS A 129 8.29 22.28 6.60
N MET A 130 7.75 21.86 7.75
CA MET A 130 7.56 20.44 8.07
C MET A 130 6.59 19.76 7.10
N TRP A 131 5.51 20.44 6.68
CA TRP A 131 4.53 19.88 5.76
C TRP A 131 5.13 19.63 4.38
N ARG A 132 5.99 20.53 3.88
CA ARG A 132 6.70 20.34 2.61
C ARG A 132 7.57 19.07 2.61
N CYS A 133 8.10 18.67 3.77
CA CYS A 133 8.86 17.43 3.91
C CYS A 133 8.01 16.15 3.77
N THR A 134 6.68 16.25 3.92
CA THR A 134 5.79 15.09 3.76
C THR A 134 5.53 14.75 2.28
N GLY A 135 5.57 15.74 1.39
CA GLY A 135 5.20 15.57 -0.02
C GLY A 135 3.70 15.46 -0.29
N GLU A 136 2.86 15.64 0.73
CA GLU A 136 1.40 15.64 0.62
C GLU A 136 0.85 17.01 0.15
N ILE A 137 -0.38 17.01 -0.34
CA ILE A 137 -1.06 18.24 -0.80
C ILE A 137 -1.20 19.22 0.36
N LEU A 138 -0.98 20.51 0.08
CA LEU A 138 -1.04 21.55 1.09
C LEU A 138 -2.49 21.78 1.57
N PRO A 139 -2.76 21.73 2.89
CA PRO A 139 -4.10 21.91 3.44
C PRO A 139 -4.51 23.39 3.44
N PRO A 140 -5.82 23.69 3.48
CA PRO A 140 -6.32 25.07 3.38
C PRO A 140 -5.71 26.03 4.39
N PHE A 141 -5.46 25.58 5.63
CA PHE A 141 -4.91 26.43 6.69
C PHE A 141 -3.46 26.88 6.45
N LEU A 142 -2.69 26.17 5.62
CA LEU A 142 -1.31 26.55 5.26
C LEU A 142 -1.21 27.32 3.94
N GLN A 143 -2.30 27.46 3.17
CA GLN A 143 -2.27 28.14 1.87
C GLN A 143 -1.94 29.64 2.03
N VAL A 144 -2.40 30.27 3.09
CA VAL A 144 -2.09 31.68 3.39
C VAL A 144 -0.61 31.85 3.72
N ALA A 145 -0.07 31.02 4.59
CA ALA A 145 1.36 31.02 4.92
C ALA A 145 2.24 30.73 3.70
N ALA A 146 1.80 29.84 2.79
CA ALA A 146 2.51 29.56 1.55
C ALA A 146 2.48 30.72 0.54
N ALA A 147 1.42 31.53 0.55
CA ALA A 147 1.32 32.73 -0.28
C ALA A 147 2.20 33.89 0.25
N GLU A 148 2.38 33.96 1.57
CA GLU A 148 3.23 34.95 2.23
C GLU A 148 4.73 34.62 2.16
N ASP A 149 5.10 33.32 2.09
CA ASP A 149 6.47 32.80 1.98
C ASP A 149 7.10 32.96 0.56
N GLY A 150 6.57 33.86 -0.27
CA GLY A 150 6.91 33.98 -1.69
C GLY A 150 8.39 34.29 -2.00
N SER A 151 9.23 33.25 -2.13
CA SER A 151 10.49 33.24 -2.90
C SER A 151 11.06 31.82 -3.10
N GLU A 152 11.11 31.39 -4.37
CA GLU A 152 12.01 30.38 -4.97
C GLU A 152 12.05 28.94 -4.41
N ASP A 153 11.03 28.13 -4.72
CA ASP A 153 11.30 26.80 -5.33
C ASP A 153 10.08 26.26 -6.08
N CYS A 154 9.80 26.86 -7.23
CA CYS A 154 8.96 26.29 -8.27
C CYS A 154 9.81 26.10 -9.53
N LYS A 155 10.53 24.98 -9.60
CA LYS A 155 10.90 24.35 -10.89
C LYS A 155 10.59 22.86 -10.84
N HIS A 156 9.30 22.53 -10.73
CA HIS A 156 8.81 21.43 -11.55
C HIS A 156 9.01 21.83 -13.02
N ARG A 157 10.05 21.24 -13.62
CA ARG A 157 10.45 21.37 -15.01
C ARG A 157 9.29 20.96 -15.92
N SER A 158 8.44 21.93 -16.28
CA SER A 158 7.55 21.86 -17.43
C SER A 158 8.28 22.48 -18.62
N LEU A 159 8.69 21.64 -19.57
CA LEU A 159 9.10 22.08 -20.90
C LEU A 159 7.81 22.36 -21.69
N THR A 160 7.62 23.65 -21.94
CA THR A 160 6.81 24.28 -22.99
C THR A 160 6.31 23.37 -24.12
N SER A 161 4.99 23.34 -24.30
CA SER A 161 4.36 23.47 -25.61
C SER A 161 2.94 24.00 -25.43
N ASN A 162 2.80 25.33 -25.48
CA ASN A 162 1.51 26.00 -25.64
C ASN A 162 0.95 25.72 -27.04
N ASN A 163 -0.28 25.22 -27.14
CA ASN A 163 -1.27 25.92 -27.93
C ASN A 163 -2.71 25.61 -27.49
N ALA A 164 -3.51 26.66 -27.59
CA ALA A 164 -4.80 26.91 -26.98
C ALA A 164 -5.97 26.01 -27.42
N TYR A 165 -7.07 26.22 -26.68
CA TYR A 165 -8.46 25.80 -26.88
C TYR A 165 -8.87 24.45 -26.30
N ARG A 166 -9.24 24.47 -25.00
CA ARG A 166 -10.27 23.57 -24.49
C ARG A 166 -11.41 24.41 -23.90
N VAL A 167 -12.54 24.32 -24.59
CA VAL A 167 -13.86 24.81 -24.23
C VAL A 167 -14.24 24.31 -22.83
N GLU A 168 -14.64 25.24 -21.98
CA GLU A 168 -15.38 25.00 -20.74
C GLU A 168 -16.75 24.40 -21.03
N LEU A 169 -17.22 23.48 -20.17
CA LEU A 169 -18.62 23.25 -19.74
C LEU A 169 -18.70 21.88 -19.00
N PRO A 170 -19.65 21.68 -18.06
CA PRO A 170 -19.62 22.19 -16.69
C PRO A 170 -19.80 21.07 -15.64
N ASP A 171 -19.70 21.46 -14.36
CA ASP A 171 -20.05 20.67 -13.18
C ASP A 171 -21.35 19.88 -13.32
N SER A 172 -21.27 18.58 -13.02
CA SER A 172 -22.41 17.82 -12.51
C SER A 172 -21.90 16.79 -11.49
N HIS A 173 -21.94 17.21 -10.22
CA HIS A 173 -22.20 16.45 -9.01
C HIS A 173 -21.73 14.99 -8.90
N ASP A 174 -20.83 14.78 -7.94
CA ASP A 174 -21.08 13.94 -6.76
C ASP A 174 -22.11 12.81 -6.92
N THR A 175 -21.62 11.58 -7.02
CA THR A 175 -22.15 10.39 -6.31
C THR A 175 -21.24 9.19 -6.54
N ALA A 176 -20.02 9.20 -5.99
CA ALA A 176 -19.19 7.98 -5.90
C ALA A 176 -18.33 7.91 -4.63
N SER A 177 -18.66 8.72 -3.62
CA SER A 177 -17.94 8.80 -2.36
C SER A 177 -18.89 8.61 -1.18
N GLU A 178 -19.54 7.45 -1.12
CA GLU A 178 -20.24 7.01 0.08
C GLU A 178 -20.42 5.51 -0.04
N PHE A 179 -19.47 4.73 0.49
CA PHE A 179 -19.64 3.40 1.09
C PHE A 179 -18.27 2.92 1.61
N TYR A 180 -17.70 3.63 2.58
CA TYR A 180 -16.78 3.00 3.53
C TYR A 180 -17.61 2.57 4.73
N HIS A 181 -18.18 1.37 4.65
CA HIS A 181 -18.70 0.72 5.85
C HIS A 181 -17.53 0.50 6.81
N VAL A 182 -17.59 1.25 7.91
CA VAL A 182 -16.74 1.13 9.08
C VAL A 182 -16.89 -0.29 9.65
N LEU A 183 -15.87 -1.12 9.48
CA LEU A 183 -15.59 -2.21 10.42
C LEU A 183 -14.60 -1.67 11.46
N PRO A 184 -14.96 -1.66 12.75
CA PRO A 184 -14.02 -1.29 13.80
C PRO A 184 -13.16 -2.50 14.11
N ILE A 185 -12.16 -2.77 13.27
CA ILE A 185 -11.05 -3.64 13.66
C ILE A 185 -9.91 -2.72 14.07
N LYS A 186 -9.82 -2.49 15.38
CA LYS A 186 -8.55 -2.05 16.00
C LYS A 186 -7.56 -3.20 15.82
N LEU A 187 -6.93 -3.28 14.65
CA LEU A 187 -5.70 -4.02 14.46
C LEU A 187 -4.62 -3.22 15.19
N ASN A 188 -4.14 -3.75 16.32
CA ASN A 188 -2.92 -3.26 16.94
C ASN A 188 -1.81 -3.28 15.88
N SER A 189 -1.15 -2.14 15.66
CA SER A 189 -0.18 -1.90 14.58
C SER A 189 1.17 -2.63 14.75
N HIS A 190 1.30 -3.52 15.73
CA HIS A 190 2.57 -4.18 16.09
C HIS A 190 2.76 -5.59 15.53
N SER A 191 1.87 -6.08 14.66
CA SER A 191 2.20 -7.27 13.88
C SER A 191 2.73 -6.82 12.52
N VAL A 192 4.00 -7.14 12.25
CA VAL A 192 4.50 -7.33 10.89
C VAL A 192 3.55 -8.32 10.24
N ASN A 193 2.48 -7.83 9.60
CA ASN A 193 1.46 -8.68 9.04
C ASN A 193 1.99 -9.14 7.68
N PRO A 194 2.44 -10.41 7.56
CA PRO A 194 3.12 -10.88 6.37
C PRO A 194 2.18 -10.83 5.16
N VAL A 195 0.86 -10.93 5.37
CA VAL A 195 -0.16 -10.79 4.33
C VAL A 195 -0.21 -9.35 3.80
N LEU A 196 -0.26 -8.36 4.70
CA LEU A 196 -0.31 -6.94 4.30
C LEU A 196 0.95 -6.51 3.54
N ASP A 197 2.12 -7.01 3.94
CA ASP A 197 3.38 -6.66 3.28
C ASP A 197 3.50 -7.26 1.87
N VAL A 198 3.02 -8.49 1.69
CA VAL A 198 2.94 -9.10 0.35
C VAL A 198 1.91 -8.37 -0.52
N LEU A 199 0.76 -7.97 0.03
CA LEU A 199 -0.24 -7.18 -0.69
C LEU A 199 0.30 -5.82 -1.17
N LYS A 200 1.05 -5.10 -0.32
CA LYS A 200 1.72 -3.84 -0.71
C LYS A 200 2.67 -4.04 -1.89
N LYS A 201 3.46 -5.12 -1.88
CA LYS A 201 4.37 -5.46 -2.99
C LYS A 201 3.59 -5.78 -4.27
N ILE A 202 2.51 -6.55 -4.18
CA ILE A 202 1.65 -6.84 -5.34
C ILE A 202 1.08 -5.57 -5.94
N ASP A 203 0.61 -4.63 -5.13
CA ASP A 203 0.02 -3.38 -5.61
C ASP A 203 1.05 -2.46 -6.30
N HIS A 204 2.25 -2.34 -5.71
CA HIS A 204 3.37 -1.64 -6.35
C HIS A 204 3.68 -2.23 -7.73
N PHE A 205 3.77 -3.56 -7.83
CA PHE A 205 4.09 -4.24 -9.07
C PHE A 205 2.99 -4.09 -10.12
N LYS A 206 1.71 -4.15 -9.73
CA LYS A 206 0.58 -3.86 -10.61
C LYS A 206 0.65 -2.44 -11.16
N THR A 207 0.97 -1.46 -10.31
CA THR A 207 1.10 -0.06 -10.71
C THR A 207 2.27 0.14 -11.67
N ALA A 208 3.42 -0.48 -11.40
CA ALA A 208 4.57 -0.47 -12.29
C ALA A 208 4.24 -1.08 -13.68
N VAL A 209 3.50 -2.20 -13.71
CA VAL A 209 3.05 -2.82 -14.96
C VAL A 209 2.11 -1.89 -15.74
N LYS A 210 1.13 -1.28 -15.07
CA LYS A 210 0.21 -0.30 -15.71
C LYS A 210 0.98 0.86 -16.34
N PHE A 211 1.94 1.43 -15.61
CA PHE A 211 2.78 2.52 -16.10
C PHE A 211 3.62 2.09 -17.31
N LEU A 212 4.25 0.92 -17.25
CA LEU A 212 5.04 0.38 -18.36
C LEU A 212 4.17 0.07 -19.59
N ASP A 213 2.97 -0.47 -19.40
CA ASP A 213 2.02 -0.74 -20.49
C ASP A 213 1.53 0.54 -21.16
N GLN A 214 1.38 1.64 -20.42
CA GLN A 214 1.10 2.95 -21.01
C GLN A 214 2.30 3.46 -21.84
N GLN A 215 3.50 3.46 -21.26
CA GLN A 215 4.73 3.92 -21.94
C GLN A 215 5.04 3.10 -23.21
N ILE A 216 4.85 1.78 -23.16
CA ILE A 216 5.02 0.89 -24.32
C ILE A 216 4.02 1.25 -25.41
N ARG A 217 2.74 1.47 -25.07
CA ARG A 217 1.71 1.86 -26.05
C ARG A 217 2.02 3.20 -26.71
N GLU A 218 2.36 4.23 -25.95
CA GLU A 218 2.68 5.56 -26.46
C GLU A 218 3.90 5.54 -27.40
N ARG A 219 4.99 4.86 -26.99
CA ARG A 219 6.19 4.76 -27.81
C ARG A 219 5.98 3.88 -29.05
N HIS A 220 5.21 2.80 -28.93
CA HIS A 220 4.87 1.95 -30.07
C HIS A 220 4.02 2.70 -31.11
N GLN A 221 3.01 3.46 -30.67
CA GLN A 221 2.19 4.30 -31.56
C GLN A 221 3.03 5.38 -32.25
N THR A 222 3.96 6.01 -31.53
CA THR A 222 4.87 7.01 -32.11
C THR A 222 5.78 6.38 -33.16
N LEU A 223 6.33 5.20 -32.88
CA LEU A 223 7.17 4.45 -33.81
C LEU A 223 6.39 4.06 -35.08
N LEU A 224 5.16 3.57 -34.93
CA LEU A 224 4.28 3.23 -36.06
C LEU A 224 3.97 4.44 -36.94
N LYS A 225 3.66 5.60 -36.34
CA LYS A 225 3.41 6.85 -37.09
C LYS A 225 4.64 7.30 -37.87
N GLU A 226 5.81 7.27 -37.24
CA GLU A 226 7.08 7.63 -37.89
C GLU A 226 7.46 6.66 -39.02
N SER A 227 7.20 5.36 -38.86
CA SER A 227 7.50 4.35 -39.87
C SER A 227 6.53 4.38 -41.05
N ILE A 228 5.22 4.48 -40.80
CA ILE A 228 4.18 4.49 -41.85
C ILE A 228 4.29 5.75 -42.73
N MET A 229 4.71 6.88 -42.17
CA MET A 229 4.92 8.11 -42.94
C MET A 229 6.14 8.05 -43.89
N LYS A 230 7.08 7.12 -43.69
CA LYS A 230 8.34 7.07 -44.44
C LYS A 230 8.53 5.80 -45.27
N TYR A 231 7.94 4.69 -44.85
CA TYR A 231 8.15 3.38 -45.45
C TYR A 231 6.81 2.70 -45.71
N GLN A 232 6.62 2.16 -46.92
CA GLN A 232 5.41 1.43 -47.30
C GLN A 232 5.53 -0.07 -46.97
N THR A 233 6.73 -0.64 -47.06
CA THR A 233 6.98 -2.04 -46.71
C THR A 233 8.14 -2.19 -45.72
N ALA A 234 8.16 -3.31 -44.98
CA ALA A 234 9.26 -3.63 -44.08
C ALA A 234 10.60 -3.80 -44.81
N ALA A 235 10.57 -4.18 -46.10
CA ALA A 235 11.76 -4.28 -46.93
C ALA A 235 12.39 -2.91 -47.23
N ASP A 236 11.56 -1.87 -47.40
CA ASP A 236 12.04 -0.49 -47.63
C ASP A 236 12.79 0.06 -46.42
N LEU A 237 12.33 -0.26 -45.21
CA LEU A 237 12.99 0.13 -43.95
C LEU A 237 14.36 -0.53 -43.78
N VAL A 238 14.49 -1.80 -44.21
CA VAL A 238 15.75 -2.56 -44.10
C VAL A 238 16.75 -2.18 -45.21
N ALA A 239 16.24 -1.79 -46.38
CA ALA A 239 17.06 -1.32 -47.50
C ALA A 239 17.60 0.10 -47.28
N ASP A 240 16.94 0.91 -46.43
CA ASP A 240 17.36 2.27 -46.12
C ASP A 240 18.61 2.31 -45.22
N ARG A 241 19.74 2.74 -45.80
CA ARG A 241 21.03 2.91 -45.09
C ARG A 241 21.20 4.30 -44.46
N VAL A 242 20.17 5.14 -44.49
CA VAL A 242 20.20 6.49 -43.93
C VAL A 242 20.04 6.46 -42.40
N ILE A 243 20.49 7.52 -41.73
CA ILE A 243 20.41 7.72 -40.28
C ILE A 243 18.98 7.48 -39.74
N ALA A 244 17.93 7.75 -40.53
CA ALA A 244 16.54 7.56 -40.14
C ALA A 244 16.18 6.09 -39.81
N ALA A 245 16.63 5.12 -40.60
CA ALA A 245 16.36 3.70 -40.36
C ALA A 245 17.07 3.21 -39.09
N SER A 246 18.31 3.67 -38.85
CA SER A 246 19.06 3.36 -37.62
C SER A 246 18.37 3.90 -36.36
N GLN A 247 17.76 5.09 -36.44
CA GLN A 247 17.02 5.69 -35.34
C GLN A 247 15.71 4.94 -35.05
N ILE A 248 14.98 4.50 -36.07
CA ILE A 248 13.76 3.70 -35.89
C ILE A 248 14.11 2.34 -35.27
N LYS A 249 15.18 1.70 -35.73
CA LYS A 249 15.68 0.45 -35.14
C LYS A 249 16.04 0.63 -33.65
N GLN A 250 16.75 1.70 -33.31
CA GLN A 250 17.10 2.00 -31.92
C GLN A 250 15.85 2.21 -31.04
N LYS A 251 14.88 2.99 -31.53
CA LYS A 251 13.60 3.22 -30.82
C LYS A 251 12.81 1.92 -30.63
N ALA A 252 12.82 1.01 -31.62
CA ALA A 252 12.18 -0.30 -31.51
C ALA A 252 12.87 -1.19 -30.46
N GLU A 253 14.21 -1.20 -30.43
CA GLU A 253 14.99 -1.91 -29.41
C GLU A 253 14.73 -1.36 -28.00
N ASP A 254 14.57 -0.04 -27.84
CA ASP A 254 14.25 0.58 -26.56
C ASP A 254 12.83 0.24 -26.08
N CYS A 255 11.84 0.17 -26.99
CA CYS A 255 10.52 -0.39 -26.68
C CYS A 255 10.60 -1.85 -26.23
N LEU A 256 11.42 -2.66 -26.90
CA LEU A 256 11.60 -4.07 -26.54
C LEU A 256 12.24 -4.23 -25.15
N LYS A 257 13.16 -3.34 -24.76
CA LYS A 257 13.72 -3.31 -23.39
C LYS A 257 12.64 -3.04 -22.35
N LEU A 258 11.72 -2.10 -22.60
CA LEU A 258 10.59 -1.83 -21.69
C LEU A 258 9.66 -3.04 -21.55
N VAL A 259 9.36 -3.73 -22.66
CA VAL A 259 8.57 -4.98 -22.63
C VAL A 259 9.25 -6.05 -21.78
N LYS A 260 10.59 -6.20 -21.89
CA LYS A 260 11.35 -7.15 -21.05
C LYS A 260 11.25 -6.82 -19.57
N VAL A 261 11.34 -5.54 -19.20
CA VAL A 261 11.19 -5.08 -17.80
C VAL A 261 9.76 -5.35 -17.31
N ARG A 262 8.73 -5.01 -18.11
CA ARG A 262 7.32 -5.29 -17.80
C ARG A 262 7.06 -6.77 -17.56
N ASN A 263 7.61 -7.64 -18.40
CA ASN A 263 7.49 -9.10 -18.25
C ASN A 263 8.26 -9.66 -17.04
N LYS A 264 9.24 -8.93 -16.51
CA LYS A 264 9.89 -9.28 -15.24
C LYS A 264 8.92 -9.02 -14.08
N TYR A 265 8.34 -7.83 -14.00
CA TYR A 265 7.36 -7.49 -12.97
C TYR A 265 6.16 -8.45 -12.95
N ILE A 266 5.64 -8.86 -14.10
CA ILE A 266 4.50 -9.80 -14.16
C ILE A 266 4.85 -11.18 -13.61
N ARG A 267 6.03 -11.71 -13.94
CA ARG A 267 6.49 -13.00 -13.39
C ARG A 267 6.69 -12.91 -11.88
N GLU A 268 7.21 -11.78 -11.40
CA GLU A 268 7.39 -11.55 -9.96
C GLU A 268 6.04 -11.36 -9.24
N VAL A 269 4.99 -10.84 -9.89
CA VAL A 269 3.63 -10.82 -9.33
C VAL A 269 3.07 -12.23 -9.11
N GLU A 270 3.33 -13.17 -10.02
CA GLU A 270 2.91 -14.58 -9.83
C GLU A 270 3.59 -15.17 -8.59
N HIS A 271 4.88 -14.93 -8.43
CA HIS A 271 5.61 -15.37 -7.23
C HIS A 271 5.07 -14.73 -5.95
N LEU A 272 4.77 -13.43 -5.97
CA LEU A 272 4.16 -12.73 -4.83
C LEU A 272 2.76 -13.26 -4.49
N LYS A 273 1.97 -13.71 -5.48
CA LYS A 273 0.69 -14.37 -5.21
C LYS A 273 0.88 -15.67 -4.43
N THR A 274 1.89 -16.47 -4.76
CA THR A 274 2.21 -17.68 -3.99
C THR A 274 2.62 -17.32 -2.56
N GLN A 275 3.52 -16.34 -2.39
CA GLN A 275 3.91 -15.86 -1.06
C GLN A 275 2.73 -15.33 -0.25
N LEU A 276 1.73 -14.73 -0.90
CA LEU A 276 0.52 -14.25 -0.24
C LEU A 276 -0.30 -15.40 0.31
N THR A 277 -0.48 -16.46 -0.48
CA THR A 277 -1.19 -17.67 -0.04
C THR A 277 -0.50 -18.31 1.15
N ASP A 278 0.83 -18.43 1.11
CA ASP A 278 1.63 -19.00 2.19
C ASP A 278 1.52 -18.14 3.47
N ALA A 279 1.66 -16.82 3.34
CA ALA A 279 1.51 -15.89 4.46
C ALA A 279 0.11 -15.91 5.09
N ILE A 280 -0.94 -16.13 4.29
CA ILE A 280 -2.32 -16.26 4.80
C ILE A 280 -2.46 -17.56 5.59
N ALA A 281 -1.93 -18.68 5.07
CA ALA A 281 -1.96 -19.97 5.76
C ALA A 281 -1.23 -19.89 7.11
N ASP A 282 0.00 -19.34 7.12
CA ASP A 282 0.79 -19.17 8.34
C ASP A 282 0.07 -18.30 9.40
N MET A 283 -0.66 -17.26 8.95
CA MET A 283 -1.41 -16.38 9.84
C MET A 283 -2.62 -17.09 10.46
N ILE A 284 -3.33 -17.91 9.68
CA ILE A 284 -4.44 -18.74 10.19
C ILE A 284 -3.93 -19.73 11.23
N ASP A 285 -2.83 -20.43 10.93
CA ASP A 285 -2.22 -21.40 11.85
C ASP A 285 -1.79 -20.72 13.17
N TYR A 286 -1.21 -19.52 13.09
CA TYR A 286 -0.85 -18.73 14.27
C TYR A 286 -2.06 -18.29 15.09
N GLU A 287 -3.15 -17.88 14.44
CA GLU A 287 -4.40 -17.52 15.12
C GLU A 287 -5.03 -18.72 15.83
N GLU A 288 -5.03 -19.90 15.21
CA GLU A 288 -5.48 -21.14 15.83
C GLU A 288 -4.61 -21.51 17.05
N GLU A 289 -3.29 -21.42 16.95
CA GLU A 289 -2.38 -21.68 18.07
C GLU A 289 -2.57 -20.65 19.20
N ALA A 290 -2.78 -19.38 18.88
CA ALA A 290 -3.06 -18.34 19.86
C ALA A 290 -4.40 -18.59 20.58
N ALA A 291 -5.44 -18.99 19.84
CA ALA A 291 -6.74 -19.32 20.41
C ALA A 291 -6.65 -20.49 21.40
N THR A 292 -5.93 -21.57 21.04
CA THR A 292 -5.72 -22.70 21.94
C THR A 292 -4.93 -22.33 23.21
N LYS A 293 -3.91 -21.45 23.10
CA LYS A 293 -3.18 -20.93 24.26
C LYS A 293 -4.05 -20.08 25.18
N ILE A 294 -4.91 -19.24 24.62
CA ILE A 294 -5.88 -18.45 25.41
C ILE A 294 -6.83 -19.39 26.15
N GLU A 295 -7.34 -20.44 25.48
CA GLU A 295 -8.21 -21.42 26.11
C GLU A 295 -7.52 -22.14 27.27
N GLN A 296 -6.28 -22.61 27.06
CA GLN A 296 -5.45 -23.20 28.14
C GLN A 296 -5.22 -22.24 29.30
N LYS A 297 -5.00 -20.94 29.04
CA LYS A 297 -4.81 -19.94 30.10
C LYS A 297 -6.10 -19.67 30.87
N LEU A 298 -7.24 -19.68 30.19
CA LEU A 298 -8.54 -19.56 30.85
C LEU A 298 -8.84 -20.80 31.71
N GLU A 299 -8.47 -21.99 31.26
CA GLU A 299 -8.56 -23.22 32.08
C GLU A 299 -7.66 -23.13 33.31
N GLN A 300 -6.42 -22.65 33.18
CA GLN A 300 -5.51 -22.42 34.31
C GLN A 300 -6.06 -21.38 35.31
N CYS A 301 -6.67 -20.30 34.84
CA CYS A 301 -7.34 -19.34 35.72
C CYS A 301 -8.55 -19.96 36.43
N ASP A 302 -9.35 -20.77 35.72
CA ASP A 302 -10.48 -21.50 36.30
C ASP A 302 -9.98 -22.52 37.36
N GLU A 303 -8.80 -23.12 37.20
CA GLU A 303 -8.15 -24.00 38.19
C GLU A 303 -7.54 -23.24 39.38
N ILE A 304 -6.89 -22.10 39.16
CA ILE A 304 -6.31 -21.27 40.24
C ILE A 304 -7.41 -20.65 41.12
N ASP A 305 -8.52 -20.21 40.52
CA ASP A 305 -9.72 -19.76 41.25
C ASP A 305 -10.29 -20.88 42.15
N ILE A 306 -10.03 -22.14 41.79
CA ILE A 306 -10.38 -23.31 42.60
C ILE A 306 -9.29 -23.56 43.67
N GLU A 307 -8.00 -23.42 43.36
CA GLU A 307 -6.87 -23.74 44.26
C GLU A 307 -6.48 -22.65 45.28
N LEU A 308 -6.96 -21.41 45.17
CA LEU A 308 -6.65 -20.30 46.10
C LEU A 308 -7.27 -20.42 47.51
N MET A 309 -7.90 -21.54 47.82
CA MET A 309 -8.47 -21.86 49.13
C MET A 309 -7.96 -23.26 49.53
N ASP A 310 -7.69 -23.52 50.81
CA ASP A 310 -7.33 -24.88 51.25
C ASP A 310 -8.52 -25.82 50.99
N LEU A 311 -8.51 -26.42 49.79
CA LEU A 311 -9.64 -27.05 49.13
C LEU A 311 -10.24 -28.15 49.98
N ALA A 312 -9.40 -28.94 50.63
CA ALA A 312 -9.83 -30.07 51.44
C ALA A 312 -10.59 -29.64 52.69
N ASP A 313 -10.26 -28.49 53.28
CA ASP A 313 -10.85 -28.02 54.53
C ASP A 313 -12.08 -27.14 54.28
N HIS A 314 -12.08 -26.33 53.20
CA HIS A 314 -13.23 -25.51 52.82
C HIS A 314 -14.34 -26.29 52.10
N GLN A 315 -13.99 -27.29 51.27
CA GLN A 315 -14.98 -28.18 50.64
C GLN A 315 -15.71 -29.04 51.68
N LYS A 316 -15.03 -29.40 52.78
CA LYS A 316 -15.64 -30.09 53.92
C LYS A 316 -16.59 -29.19 54.73
N LYS A 317 -16.26 -27.90 54.85
CA LYS A 317 -17.04 -26.91 55.60
C LYS A 317 -18.24 -26.35 54.81
N PHE A 318 -18.13 -26.21 53.49
CA PHE A 318 -19.15 -25.57 52.64
C PHE A 318 -19.39 -26.33 51.30
N PRO A 319 -19.90 -27.57 51.33
CA PRO A 319 -20.07 -28.39 50.12
C PRO A 319 -21.11 -27.83 49.14
N GLU A 320 -22.11 -27.11 49.63
CA GLU A 320 -23.16 -26.52 48.78
C GLU A 320 -22.63 -25.34 47.95
N GLU A 321 -21.79 -24.49 48.53
CA GLU A 321 -21.17 -23.35 47.82
C GLU A 321 -20.27 -23.82 46.68
N TRP A 322 -19.54 -24.91 46.89
CA TRP A 322 -18.72 -25.57 45.86
C TRP A 322 -19.56 -26.16 44.72
N SER A 323 -20.68 -26.79 45.05
CA SER A 323 -21.61 -27.31 44.03
C SER A 323 -22.20 -26.17 43.18
N LEU A 324 -22.49 -25.03 43.82
CA LEU A 324 -23.03 -23.84 43.18
C LEU A 324 -21.96 -23.15 42.31
N ALA A 325 -20.75 -22.98 42.82
CA ALA A 325 -19.62 -22.40 42.09
C ALA A 325 -19.28 -23.22 40.84
N ARG A 326 -19.31 -24.56 40.95
CA ARG A 326 -19.11 -25.47 39.81
C ARG A 326 -20.21 -25.34 38.76
N LEU A 327 -21.47 -25.22 39.17
CA LEU A 327 -22.59 -24.96 38.28
C LEU A 327 -22.46 -23.59 37.58
N VAL A 328 -22.02 -22.56 38.31
CA VAL A 328 -21.78 -21.21 37.77
C VAL A 328 -20.61 -21.21 36.79
N SER A 329 -19.52 -21.94 37.06
CA SER A 329 -18.39 -22.13 36.14
C SER A 329 -18.83 -22.83 34.85
N LEU A 330 -19.53 -23.97 34.95
CA LEU A 330 -20.10 -24.68 33.80
C LEU A 330 -21.04 -23.79 32.97
N LYS A 331 -21.86 -22.97 33.64
CA LYS A 331 -22.76 -22.03 32.96
C LYS A 331 -22.00 -20.91 32.25
N ARG A 332 -20.91 -20.39 32.83
CA ARG A 332 -20.02 -19.42 32.18
C ARG A 332 -19.32 -20.03 30.96
N ARG A 333 -18.84 -21.27 31.05
CA ARG A 333 -18.27 -22.01 29.90
C ARG A 333 -19.29 -22.17 28.78
N LYS A 334 -20.49 -22.67 29.09
CA LYS A 334 -21.57 -22.84 28.11
C LYS A 334 -21.98 -21.53 27.43
N GLN A 335 -21.98 -20.42 28.17
CA GLN A 335 -22.25 -19.09 27.59
C GLN A 335 -21.13 -18.60 26.66
N ARG A 336 -19.87 -18.93 26.95
CA ARG A 336 -18.74 -18.62 26.06
C ARG A 336 -18.85 -19.42 24.76
N GLU A 337 -19.07 -20.73 24.86
CA GLU A 337 -19.25 -21.63 23.71
C GLU A 337 -20.43 -21.19 22.83
N GLU A 338 -21.58 -20.84 23.42
CA GLU A 338 -22.75 -20.36 22.67
C GLU A 338 -22.49 -19.04 21.95
N LYS A 339 -21.80 -18.09 22.59
CA LYS A 339 -21.41 -16.82 21.96
C LYS A 339 -20.41 -17.03 20.82
N GLN A 340 -19.51 -17.99 20.96
CA GLN A 340 -18.54 -18.32 19.92
C GLN A 340 -19.25 -18.95 18.71
N ARG A 341 -20.16 -19.90 18.95
CA ARG A 341 -20.99 -20.48 17.88
C ARG A 341 -21.80 -19.42 17.13
N GLN A 342 -22.40 -18.47 17.84
CA GLN A 342 -23.13 -17.36 17.21
C GLN A 342 -22.24 -16.48 16.32
N LYS A 343 -21.00 -16.20 16.75
CA LYS A 343 -20.04 -15.44 15.93
C LYS A 343 -19.62 -16.24 14.69
N GLU A 344 -19.34 -17.53 14.83
CA GLU A 344 -18.98 -18.41 13.71
C GLU A 344 -20.12 -18.51 12.69
N GLU A 345 -21.36 -18.64 13.14
CA GLU A 345 -22.55 -18.62 12.28
C GLU A 345 -22.70 -17.29 11.53
N GLU A 346 -22.44 -16.16 12.18
CA GLU A 346 -22.49 -14.84 11.56
C GLU A 346 -21.38 -14.63 10.52
N ILE A 347 -20.15 -15.09 10.81
CA ILE A 347 -19.03 -15.07 9.87
C ILE A 347 -19.34 -15.96 8.66
N ALA A 348 -19.87 -17.16 8.88
CA ALA A 348 -20.25 -18.06 7.80
C ALA A 348 -21.33 -17.44 6.89
N ARG A 349 -22.32 -16.75 7.47
CA ARG A 349 -23.34 -16.02 6.72
C ARG A 349 -22.72 -14.90 5.87
N LEU A 350 -21.88 -14.06 6.46
CA LEU A 350 -21.21 -12.96 5.75
C LEU A 350 -20.30 -13.48 4.63
N HIS A 351 -19.61 -14.60 4.85
CA HIS A 351 -18.78 -15.22 3.81
C HIS A 351 -19.63 -15.73 2.64
N GLN A 352 -20.79 -16.34 2.91
CA GLN A 352 -21.71 -16.79 1.87
C GLN A 352 -22.32 -15.62 1.08
N GLU A 353 -22.61 -14.50 1.75
CA GLU A 353 -23.06 -13.26 1.13
C GLU A 353 -21.97 -12.66 0.23
N ALA A 354 -20.73 -12.57 0.70
CA ALA A 354 -19.60 -12.09 -0.10
C ALA A 354 -19.34 -12.95 -1.36
N ILE A 355 -19.47 -14.27 -1.25
CA ILE A 355 -19.36 -15.18 -2.42
C ILE A 355 -20.48 -14.89 -3.42
N ALA A 356 -21.71 -14.69 -2.95
CA ALA A 356 -22.85 -14.38 -3.81
C ALA A 356 -22.70 -13.02 -4.50
N GLU A 357 -22.26 -11.98 -3.76
CA GLU A 357 -21.98 -10.65 -4.32
C GLU A 357 -20.87 -10.70 -5.36
N SER A 358 -19.76 -11.40 -5.06
CA SER A 358 -18.65 -11.54 -5.99
C SER A 358 -19.04 -12.30 -7.25
N ALA A 359 -19.93 -13.29 -7.15
CA ALA A 359 -20.48 -14.01 -8.30
C ALA A 359 -21.41 -13.11 -9.15
N MET A 360 -22.28 -12.31 -8.52
CA MET A 360 -23.13 -11.34 -9.23
C MET A 360 -22.29 -10.27 -9.93
N HIS A 361 -21.25 -9.77 -9.26
CA HIS A 361 -20.34 -8.79 -9.85
C HIS A 361 -19.58 -9.38 -11.06
N ALA A 362 -19.15 -10.64 -11.00
CA ALA A 362 -18.54 -11.33 -12.13
C ALA A 362 -19.52 -11.49 -13.31
N MET A 363 -20.77 -11.88 -13.05
CA MET A 363 -21.80 -11.98 -14.07
C MET A 363 -22.12 -10.63 -14.72
N ASN A 364 -22.16 -9.55 -13.95
CA ASN A 364 -22.38 -8.19 -14.48
C ASN A 364 -21.21 -7.76 -15.36
N LEU A 365 -19.96 -8.03 -14.97
CA LEU A 365 -18.80 -7.76 -15.81
C LEU A 365 -18.82 -8.57 -17.12
N GLU A 366 -19.24 -9.84 -17.08
CA GLU A 366 -19.41 -10.65 -18.30
C GLU A 366 -20.52 -10.11 -19.21
N ALA A 367 -21.63 -9.60 -18.63
CA ALA A 367 -22.70 -8.94 -19.37
C ALA A 367 -22.23 -7.61 -20.00
N ASP A 368 -21.42 -6.83 -19.29
CA ASP A 368 -20.86 -5.57 -19.80
C ASP A 368 -19.83 -5.82 -20.91
N ILE A 369 -18.98 -6.84 -20.78
CA ILE A 369 -18.01 -7.21 -21.82
C ILE A 369 -18.72 -7.75 -23.07
N SER A 370 -19.78 -8.56 -22.90
CA SER A 370 -20.54 -9.08 -24.04
C SER A 370 -21.38 -8.00 -24.74
N SER A 371 -21.94 -7.04 -24.00
CA SER A 371 -22.65 -5.91 -24.59
C SER A 371 -21.69 -4.92 -25.29
N HIS A 372 -20.53 -4.63 -24.71
CA HIS A 372 -19.53 -3.78 -25.36
C HIS A 372 -18.92 -4.45 -26.59
N SER A 373 -18.53 -5.72 -26.51
CA SER A 373 -17.96 -6.43 -27.67
C SER A 373 -18.95 -6.59 -28.83
N THR A 374 -20.24 -6.80 -28.57
CA THR A 374 -21.26 -6.84 -29.62
C THR A 374 -21.49 -5.46 -30.26
N SER A 375 -21.48 -4.39 -29.46
CA SER A 375 -21.59 -3.01 -29.97
C SER A 375 -20.35 -2.58 -30.78
N GLU A 376 -19.15 -2.96 -30.36
CA GLU A 376 -17.90 -2.69 -31.07
C GLU A 376 -17.84 -3.49 -32.38
N LEU A 377 -18.20 -4.77 -32.38
CA LEU A 377 -18.26 -5.59 -33.59
C LEU A 377 -19.31 -5.07 -34.59
N GLN A 378 -20.46 -4.56 -34.12
CA GLN A 378 -21.44 -3.91 -34.99
C GLN A 378 -20.94 -2.59 -35.55
N SER A 379 -20.20 -1.79 -34.76
CA SER A 379 -19.60 -0.54 -35.23
C SER A 379 -18.49 -0.79 -36.27
N ILE A 380 -17.65 -1.80 -36.05
CA ILE A 380 -16.60 -2.21 -36.99
C ILE A 380 -17.24 -2.77 -38.27
N SER A 381 -18.28 -3.61 -38.16
CA SER A 381 -19.03 -4.12 -39.31
C SER A 381 -19.67 -3.00 -40.15
N LYS A 382 -20.20 -1.95 -39.50
CA LYS A 382 -20.69 -0.75 -40.18
C LYS A 382 -19.57 0.01 -40.90
N MET A 383 -18.41 0.16 -40.26
CA MET A 383 -17.25 0.81 -40.89
C MET A 383 -16.65 0.02 -42.08
N PHE A 384 -16.85 -1.30 -42.12
CA PHE A 384 -16.44 -2.12 -43.27
C PHE A 384 -17.44 -2.10 -44.43
N ASN A 385 -18.74 -1.95 -44.16
CA ASN A 385 -19.77 -1.87 -45.20
C ASN A 385 -19.83 -0.53 -45.94
N ASP A 386 -19.25 0.54 -45.41
CA ASP A 386 -19.22 1.88 -46.03
C ASP A 386 -17.97 2.14 -46.92
N ARG A 387 -17.11 1.14 -47.13
CA ARG A 387 -16.04 1.23 -48.14
C ARG A 387 -16.55 0.73 -49.50
N PRO A 388 -16.27 1.43 -50.62
CA PRO A 388 -16.58 0.88 -51.94
C PRO A 388 -15.81 -0.43 -52.12
N GLN A 389 -16.51 -1.50 -52.51
CA GLN A 389 -15.92 -2.78 -52.89
C GLN A 389 -14.83 -2.54 -53.94
N GLU A 390 -13.57 -2.58 -53.52
CA GLU A 390 -12.47 -2.83 -54.43
C GLU A 390 -12.62 -4.26 -54.94
N LYS A 391 -12.66 -4.38 -56.27
CA LYS A 391 -12.77 -5.65 -56.99
C LYS A 391 -11.71 -6.61 -56.49
N ASP A 392 -12.14 -7.83 -56.16
CA ASP A 392 -11.29 -9.00 -55.94
C ASP A 392 -10.29 -9.14 -57.11
N VAL A 393 -9.07 -8.66 -56.90
CA VAL A 393 -7.91 -9.11 -57.67
C VAL A 393 -7.51 -10.43 -57.03
N LYS A 394 -7.73 -11.53 -57.75
CA LYS A 394 -7.09 -12.82 -57.48
C LYS A 394 -5.57 -12.60 -57.48
N THR A 395 -4.99 -12.35 -56.31
CA THR A 395 -3.55 -12.46 -56.10
C THR A 395 -3.25 -13.92 -55.79
N ASP A 396 -2.40 -14.49 -56.62
CA ASP A 396 -1.99 -15.88 -56.58
C ASP A 396 -1.58 -16.36 -55.17
N ASN A 397 -2.10 -17.53 -54.79
CA ASN A 397 -1.83 -18.31 -53.58
C ASN A 397 -0.36 -18.81 -53.48
N GLU A 398 0.62 -18.08 -53.99
CA GLU A 398 2.00 -18.56 -54.07
C GLU A 398 2.89 -18.13 -52.90
N ASN A 399 2.47 -17.16 -52.08
CA ASN A 399 3.31 -16.59 -51.01
C ASN A 399 2.61 -16.44 -49.64
N GLU A 400 1.63 -17.28 -49.31
CA GLU A 400 1.12 -17.33 -47.94
C GLU A 400 2.13 -18.06 -47.02
N LEU A 401 2.65 -17.33 -46.04
CA LEU A 401 3.56 -17.82 -45.00
C LEU A 401 2.75 -18.18 -43.75
N VAL A 402 2.92 -19.41 -43.24
CA VAL A 402 2.25 -19.89 -42.04
C VAL A 402 3.28 -20.17 -40.94
N TRP A 403 2.92 -19.84 -39.71
CA TRP A 403 3.76 -20.04 -38.54
C TRP A 403 3.93 -21.53 -38.24
N ASN A 404 5.17 -22.02 -38.27
CA ASN A 404 5.47 -23.41 -37.90
C ASN A 404 5.83 -23.47 -36.39
N PRO A 405 4.99 -24.09 -35.54
CA PRO A 405 5.20 -24.11 -34.09
C PRO A 405 6.40 -24.95 -33.64
N ILE A 406 6.86 -25.90 -34.47
CA ILE A 406 8.01 -26.77 -34.17
C ILE A 406 9.33 -26.04 -34.46
N ARG A 407 9.41 -25.38 -35.61
CA ARG A 407 10.61 -24.64 -36.03
C ARG A 407 10.68 -23.21 -35.49
N LYS A 408 9.56 -22.67 -34.98
CA LYS A 408 9.42 -21.30 -34.50
C LYS A 408 9.79 -20.25 -35.56
N GLU A 409 9.43 -20.50 -36.81
CA GLU A 409 9.66 -19.61 -37.96
C GLU A 409 8.46 -19.61 -38.92
N LEU A 410 8.36 -18.57 -39.76
CA LEU A 410 7.34 -18.45 -40.81
C LEU A 410 7.80 -19.19 -42.07
N VAL A 411 7.01 -20.16 -42.53
CA VAL A 411 7.37 -21.05 -43.65
C VAL A 411 6.29 -20.98 -44.73
N PRO A 412 6.63 -21.02 -46.04
CA PRO A 412 5.63 -21.02 -47.11
C PRO A 412 4.66 -22.22 -47.02
N LEU A 413 3.38 -22.02 -47.30
CA LEU A 413 2.34 -23.06 -47.21
C LEU A 413 2.63 -24.31 -48.07
N ARG A 414 3.30 -24.18 -49.22
CA ARG A 414 3.67 -25.34 -50.05
C ARG A 414 4.65 -26.29 -49.37
N SER A 415 5.56 -25.79 -48.52
CA SER A 415 6.55 -26.62 -47.81
C SER A 415 5.93 -27.49 -46.73
N LEU A 416 4.76 -27.12 -46.18
CA LEU A 416 4.04 -27.99 -45.26
C LEU A 416 3.50 -29.22 -46.01
N ASN A 417 2.90 -29.07 -47.19
CA ASN A 417 2.28 -30.19 -47.92
C ASN A 417 3.27 -31.25 -48.43
N VAL A 418 4.55 -30.91 -48.64
CA VAL A 418 5.57 -31.88 -49.07
C VAL A 418 6.11 -32.67 -47.87
N ASP A 419 6.25 -32.04 -46.71
CA ASP A 419 6.80 -32.68 -45.51
C ASP A 419 5.79 -33.60 -44.79
N TRP A 420 4.48 -33.46 -45.04
CA TRP A 420 3.45 -34.36 -44.48
C TRP A 420 3.41 -35.75 -45.15
N GLU A 421 3.90 -35.90 -46.39
CA GLU A 421 3.91 -37.20 -47.08
C GLU A 421 5.05 -38.12 -46.60
N ASP A 422 6.20 -37.55 -46.20
CA ASP A 422 7.38 -38.33 -45.75
C ASP A 422 7.22 -38.96 -44.35
N TRP A 423 6.26 -38.48 -43.54
CA TRP A 423 6.04 -38.97 -42.17
C TRP A 423 5.03 -40.12 -42.10
N ARG A 424 4.38 -40.46 -43.22
CA ARG A 424 3.43 -41.59 -43.29
C ARG A 424 4.10 -42.92 -43.64
N ASP A 425 5.32 -42.89 -44.17
CA ASP A 425 6.04 -44.07 -44.66
C ASP A 425 7.20 -44.52 -43.73
N HIS A 426 7.24 -44.04 -42.48
CA HIS A 426 8.21 -44.48 -41.45
C HIS A 426 7.56 -44.89 -40.13
#